data_AF-A0A7S1RD35-F1
#
_entry.id   AF-A0A7S1RD35-F1
#
_cell.length_a   1.000
_cell.length_b   1.000
_cell.length_c   1.000
_cell.angle_alpha   90.00
_cell.angle_beta   90.00
_cell.angle_gamma   90.00
#
_symmetry.space_group_name_H-M   'P 1'
#
loop_
_entity.id
_entity.type
_entity.pdbx_description
1 polymer ?
#
loop_
_entity_poly.entity_id
_entity_poly.type
_entity_poly.pdbx_seq_one_letter_code
_entity_poly.pdbx_strand_id
1 'polypeptide(L)'
;EEHPTYVELSDRKIQEWAVKSGIWKPKNQGWKTSNDKPEYNFGLQYMDDFSVRRALNSVTPLVPRNYVLMEVKENLTQADRKNNLKRFRGPHFKRVAHVVMGEPSKEFKAKVHKHLVQEKQAKAEALWKMRKIEKERKKAIALRQKEIAAQKAAAEAKKKEEEEKAKKASEEDAAEGEKKEESEEKEGAKEESKKDESKKDESKKDES
;
A
#
# COMPACT_ATOMS: atom_id res chain seq x y z
N GLU A 1 18.22 19.04 18.20
CA GLU A 1 18.83 20.36 17.91
C GLU A 1 18.90 21.13 19.21
N GLU A 2 19.97 21.88 19.48
CA GLU A 2 20.12 22.58 20.76
C GLU A 2 19.25 23.85 20.87
N HIS A 3 18.64 24.31 19.78
CA HIS A 3 17.70 25.44 19.79
C HIS A 3 16.50 25.17 18.87
N PRO A 4 15.42 24.54 19.37
CA PRO A 4 14.24 24.19 18.58
C PRO A 4 13.38 25.39 18.14
N THR A 5 13.81 26.63 18.37
CA THR A 5 13.00 27.85 18.19
C THR A 5 13.31 28.66 16.93
N TYR A 6 14.28 28.23 16.13
CA TYR A 6 14.66 28.95 14.90
C TYR A 6 13.81 28.52 13.69
N VAL A 7 13.37 29.50 12.92
CA VAL A 7 12.66 29.30 11.65
C VAL A 7 13.59 29.68 10.51
N GLU A 8 13.89 28.71 9.65
CA GLU A 8 14.71 28.94 8.46
C GLU A 8 13.89 29.64 7.36
N LEU A 9 14.40 30.76 6.85
CA LEU A 9 13.84 31.52 5.72
C LEU A 9 14.74 31.32 4.49
N SER A 10 14.70 30.13 3.91
CA SER A 10 15.43 29.80 2.68
C SER A 10 14.50 29.19 1.64
N ASP A 11 14.89 29.28 0.37
CA ASP A 11 14.11 28.72 -0.75
C ASP A 11 13.85 27.22 -0.56
N ARG A 12 14.85 26.45 -0.12
CA ARG A 12 14.68 25.02 0.21
C ARG A 12 13.64 24.77 1.31
N LYS A 13 13.59 25.63 2.33
CA LYS A 13 12.66 25.45 3.45
C LYS A 13 11.23 25.78 3.04
N ILE A 14 11.06 26.81 2.20
CA ILE A 14 9.76 27.16 1.62
C ILE A 14 9.21 25.99 0.78
N GLN A 15 10.07 25.34 -0.02
CA GLN A 15 9.65 24.15 -0.77
C GLN A 15 9.28 22.97 0.14
N GLU A 16 10.04 22.75 1.21
CA GLU A 16 9.71 21.72 2.20
C GLU A 16 8.35 21.99 2.86
N TRP A 17 8.06 23.25 3.20
CA TRP A 17 6.75 23.64 3.72
C TRP A 17 5.63 23.41 2.71
N ALA A 18 5.84 23.77 1.45
CA ALA A 18 4.87 23.53 0.39
C ALA A 18 4.54 22.03 0.21
N VAL A 19 5.56 21.18 0.21
CA VAL A 19 5.36 19.72 0.13
C VAL A 19 4.63 19.20 1.37
N LYS A 20 4.99 19.69 2.56
CA LYS A 20 4.31 19.32 3.82
C LYS A 20 2.87 19.81 3.88
N SER A 21 2.53 20.91 3.22
CA SER A 21 1.15 21.40 3.10
C SER A 21 0.34 20.69 2.01
N GLY A 22 0.88 19.62 1.42
CA GLY A 22 0.18 18.79 0.43
C GLY A 22 0.36 19.24 -1.01
N ILE A 23 1.22 20.23 -1.29
CA ILE A 23 1.51 20.62 -2.67
C ILE A 23 2.41 19.56 -3.29
N TRP A 24 1.95 18.96 -4.38
CA TRP A 24 2.73 17.98 -5.11
C TRP A 24 3.91 18.64 -5.82
N LYS A 25 5.11 18.13 -5.57
CA LYS A 25 6.32 18.57 -6.27
C LYS A 25 6.67 17.54 -7.36
N PRO A 26 6.64 17.89 -8.65
CA PRO A 26 7.17 17.01 -9.68
C PRO A 26 8.66 16.77 -9.44
N LYS A 27 9.13 15.55 -9.75
CA LYS A 27 10.56 15.25 -9.71
C LYS A 27 11.26 15.95 -10.88
N ASN A 28 11.59 17.23 -10.71
CA ASN A 28 12.38 17.94 -11.71
C ASN A 28 13.86 17.60 -11.54
N GLN A 29 14.36 16.74 -12.43
CA GLN A 29 15.79 16.44 -12.62
C GLN A 29 16.41 17.40 -13.64
N GLY A 30 16.22 18.71 -13.45
CA GLY A 30 16.91 19.71 -14.26
C GLY A 30 18.38 19.77 -13.86
N TRP A 31 19.29 19.69 -14.84
CA TRP A 31 20.73 19.91 -14.64
C TRP A 31 21.09 21.30 -14.08
N LYS A 32 20.13 22.24 -14.12
CA LYS A 32 20.26 23.61 -13.58
C LYS A 32 19.80 23.77 -12.13
N THR A 33 19.39 22.70 -11.45
CA THR A 33 18.94 22.80 -10.04
C THR A 33 20.12 22.95 -9.08
N SER A 34 20.02 23.89 -8.13
CA SER A 34 21.02 24.10 -7.06
C SER A 34 20.46 23.69 -5.71
N ASN A 35 21.31 23.19 -4.82
CA ASN A 35 20.94 22.89 -3.43
C ASN A 35 20.73 24.16 -2.58
N ASP A 36 21.27 25.31 -3.02
CA ASP A 36 21.13 26.59 -2.31
C ASP A 36 19.85 27.31 -2.73
N LYS A 37 19.63 27.43 -4.05
CA LYS A 37 18.43 28.01 -4.66
C LYS A 37 17.76 26.97 -5.56
N PRO A 38 17.04 26.01 -4.97
CA PRO A 38 16.32 25.03 -5.75
C PRO A 38 15.22 25.73 -6.56
N GLU A 39 15.04 25.28 -7.80
CA GLU A 39 13.92 25.72 -8.61
C GLU A 39 12.61 25.15 -8.02
N TYR A 40 11.53 25.94 -8.07
CA TYR A 40 10.26 25.61 -7.42
C TYR A 40 9.50 24.60 -8.28
N ASN A 41 9.20 24.98 -9.53
CA ASN A 41 8.54 24.16 -10.56
C ASN A 41 7.37 23.31 -10.03
N PHE A 42 6.50 23.89 -9.20
CA PHE A 42 5.31 23.21 -8.72
C PHE A 42 4.17 23.22 -9.76
N GLY A 43 4.32 23.96 -10.86
CA GLY A 43 3.24 24.21 -11.82
C GLY A 43 2.21 25.20 -11.27
N LEU A 44 2.58 25.95 -10.23
CA LEU A 44 1.74 26.93 -9.56
C LEU A 44 2.40 28.29 -9.73
N GLN A 45 1.70 29.20 -10.42
CA GLN A 45 2.24 30.52 -10.77
C GLN A 45 2.88 31.23 -9.58
N TYR A 46 2.18 31.31 -8.44
CA TYR A 46 2.65 32.01 -7.24
C TYR A 46 3.86 31.36 -6.54
N MET A 47 4.08 30.07 -6.76
CA MET A 47 5.25 29.35 -6.27
C MET A 47 6.43 29.56 -7.23
N ASP A 48 6.18 29.43 -8.51
CA ASP A 48 7.21 29.39 -9.54
C ASP A 48 7.76 30.78 -9.90
N ASP A 49 6.96 31.84 -9.68
CA ASP A 49 7.37 33.24 -9.86
C ASP A 49 7.98 33.89 -8.59
N PHE A 50 8.23 33.08 -7.54
CA PHE A 50 8.71 33.52 -6.23
C PHE A 50 7.79 34.52 -5.49
N SER A 51 6.51 34.64 -5.86
CA SER A 51 5.56 35.49 -5.14
C SER A 51 5.37 35.06 -3.69
N VAL A 52 5.35 33.76 -3.40
CA VAL A 52 5.32 33.25 -2.02
C VAL A 52 6.55 33.69 -1.23
N ARG A 53 7.75 33.69 -1.83
CA ARG A 53 8.96 34.19 -1.18
C ARG A 53 8.85 35.69 -0.86
N ARG A 54 8.32 36.49 -1.80
CA ARG A 54 8.10 37.93 -1.60
C ARG A 54 7.10 38.18 -0.46
N ALA A 55 5.99 37.46 -0.43
CA ALA A 55 5.00 37.55 0.64
C ALA A 55 5.56 37.13 2.00
N LEU A 56 6.34 36.05 2.07
CA LEU A 56 7.01 35.66 3.30
C LEU A 56 8.00 36.74 3.79
N ASN A 57 8.77 37.32 2.87
CA ASN A 57 9.72 38.38 3.21
C ASN A 57 9.05 39.69 3.69
N SER A 58 7.79 39.96 3.30
CA SER A 58 7.05 41.12 3.80
C SER A 58 6.43 40.87 5.17
N VAL A 59 5.98 39.64 5.45
CA VAL A 59 5.32 39.29 6.72
C VAL A 59 6.32 38.94 7.82
N THR A 60 7.45 38.32 7.50
CA THR A 60 8.43 37.82 8.49
C THR A 60 8.95 38.90 9.45
N PRO A 61 9.22 40.16 9.06
CA PRO A 61 9.66 41.19 10.00
C PRO A 61 8.56 41.70 10.94
N LEU A 62 7.31 41.29 10.74
CA LEU A 62 6.17 41.69 11.59
C LEU A 62 5.96 40.72 12.75
N VAL A 63 6.52 39.50 12.66
CA VAL A 63 6.27 38.43 13.63
C VAL A 63 7.53 38.21 14.45
N PRO A 64 7.49 38.39 15.79
CA PRO A 64 8.68 38.28 16.64
C PRO A 64 9.08 36.80 16.85
N ARG A 65 9.81 36.24 15.89
CA ARG A 65 10.37 34.88 15.95
C ARG A 65 11.87 34.91 15.68
N ASN A 66 12.56 33.86 16.11
CA ASN A 66 13.97 33.70 15.78
C ASN A 66 14.10 33.19 14.35
N TYR A 67 14.63 34.01 13.44
CA TYR A 67 14.81 33.65 12.03
C TYR A 67 16.26 33.35 11.69
N VAL A 68 16.48 32.39 10.80
CA VAL A 68 17.79 32.09 10.22
C VAL A 68 17.67 32.12 8.70
N LEU A 69 18.49 32.93 8.04
CA LEU A 69 18.58 32.96 6.58
C LEU A 69 19.81 32.15 6.16
N MET A 70 19.59 30.93 5.68
CA MET A 70 20.67 29.99 5.32
C MET A 70 20.87 29.91 3.80
N GLU A 71 21.21 31.04 3.17
CA GLU A 71 21.63 31.10 1.75
C GLU A 71 23.15 31.16 1.63
N VAL A 72 23.75 30.55 0.61
CA VAL A 72 25.21 30.55 0.41
C VAL A 72 25.66 31.86 -0.25
N LYS A 73 25.09 32.20 -1.40
CA LYS A 73 25.53 33.38 -2.17
C LYS A 73 25.26 34.69 -1.43
N GLU A 74 24.03 34.88 -0.96
CA GLU A 74 23.61 36.12 -0.31
C GLU A 74 24.30 36.35 1.05
N ASN A 75 24.71 35.28 1.73
CA ASN A 75 25.48 35.42 2.96
C ASN A 75 26.97 35.70 2.71
N LEU A 76 27.51 35.35 1.53
CA LEU A 76 28.92 35.57 1.23
C LEU A 76 29.22 37.05 0.92
N THR A 77 28.34 37.75 0.20
CA THR A 77 28.56 39.16 -0.16
C THR A 77 28.10 40.11 0.95
N GLN A 78 28.89 41.14 1.25
CA GLN A 78 28.53 42.11 2.30
C GLN A 78 27.29 42.93 1.95
N ALA A 79 27.11 43.26 0.66
CA ALA A 79 25.97 44.04 0.17
C ALA A 79 24.65 43.30 0.41
N ASP A 80 24.59 42.02 0.03
CA ASP A 80 23.38 41.20 0.17
C ASP A 80 23.05 40.96 1.65
N ARG A 81 24.05 40.67 2.49
CA ARG A 81 23.86 40.59 3.94
C ARG A 81 23.23 41.84 4.52
N LYS A 82 23.75 43.02 4.18
CA LYS A 82 23.20 44.31 4.64
C LYS A 82 21.75 44.45 4.16
N ASN A 83 21.45 44.08 2.92
CA ASN A 83 20.10 44.17 2.37
C ASN A 83 19.11 43.22 3.06
N ASN A 84 19.53 42.01 3.40
CA ASN A 84 18.70 41.06 4.15
C ASN A 84 18.46 41.52 5.59
N LEU A 85 19.49 42.01 6.29
CA LEU A 85 19.34 42.54 7.66
C LEU A 85 18.52 43.83 7.73
N LYS A 86 18.44 44.62 6.64
CA LYS A 86 17.61 45.84 6.58
C LYS A 86 16.11 45.55 6.70
N ARG A 87 15.65 44.32 6.47
CA ARG A 87 14.24 43.94 6.61
C ARG A 87 13.82 43.84 8.09
N PHE A 88 14.72 43.37 8.94
CA PHE A 88 14.49 43.12 10.37
C PHE A 88 14.88 44.33 11.24
N ARG A 89 14.28 45.49 10.99
CA ARG A 89 14.57 46.74 11.75
C ARG A 89 13.82 46.85 13.08
N GLY A 90 12.86 45.97 13.34
CA GLY A 90 12.06 46.00 14.57
C GLY A 90 12.95 45.89 15.82
N PRO A 91 12.58 46.57 16.92
CA PRO A 91 13.40 46.59 18.15
C PRO A 91 13.53 45.21 18.81
N HIS A 92 12.62 44.28 18.50
CA HIS A 92 12.63 42.92 19.01
C HIS A 92 13.60 41.98 18.28
N PHE A 93 14.25 42.43 17.19
CA PHE A 93 15.23 41.62 16.47
C PHE A 93 16.66 42.02 16.79
N LYS A 94 17.43 41.04 17.28
CA LYS A 94 18.90 41.13 17.27
C LYS A 94 19.41 40.65 15.91
N ARG A 95 19.94 41.57 15.12
CA ARG A 95 20.50 41.30 13.79
C ARG A 95 21.95 40.86 13.91
N VAL A 96 22.25 39.60 13.61
CA VAL A 96 23.60 39.06 13.59
C VAL A 96 23.83 38.34 12.27
N ALA A 97 24.96 38.60 11.63
CA ALA A 97 25.40 37.86 10.45
C ALA A 97 26.70 37.13 10.76
N HIS A 98 26.63 35.80 10.78
CA HIS A 98 27.80 34.93 10.87
C HIS A 98 28.12 34.39 9.48
N VAL A 99 29.35 34.66 9.02
CA VAL A 99 29.87 34.07 7.78
C VAL A 99 30.91 33.04 8.21
N VAL A 100 30.59 31.77 8.04
CA VAL A 100 31.47 30.66 8.37
C VAL A 100 32.06 30.14 7.07
N MET A 101 33.38 30.30 6.93
CA MET A 101 34.14 29.81 5.78
C MET A 101 35.19 28.80 6.25
N GLY A 102 35.43 27.78 5.44
CA GLY A 102 36.44 26.76 5.72
C GLY A 102 35.85 25.45 6.22
N GLU A 103 36.71 24.62 6.79
CA GLU A 103 36.30 23.31 7.27
C GLU A 103 35.45 23.41 8.55
N PRO A 104 34.33 22.68 8.64
CA PRO A 104 33.58 22.61 9.88
C PRO A 104 34.41 21.96 10.98
N SER A 105 34.09 22.27 12.25
CA SER A 105 34.79 21.71 13.41
C SER A 105 34.75 20.18 13.39
N LYS A 106 35.79 19.54 13.95
CA LYS A 106 35.88 18.07 14.02
C LYS A 106 34.67 17.46 14.72
N GLU A 107 34.18 18.11 15.77
CA GLU A 107 32.98 17.72 16.52
C GLU A 107 31.73 17.75 15.64
N PHE A 108 31.55 18.82 14.84
CA PHE A 108 30.42 18.93 13.92
C PHE A 108 30.49 17.84 12.83
N LYS A 109 31.68 17.61 12.24
CA LYS A 109 31.88 16.53 11.26
C LYS A 109 31.50 15.17 11.85
N ALA A 110 31.99 14.85 13.05
CA ALA A 110 31.67 13.60 13.73
C ALA A 110 30.16 13.44 14.00
N LYS A 111 29.50 14.51 14.44
CA LYS A 111 28.04 14.53 14.67
C LYS A 111 27.25 14.29 13.38
N VAL A 112 27.61 14.98 12.29
CA VAL A 112 26.98 14.81 10.98
C VAL A 112 27.22 13.40 10.43
N HIS A 113 28.45 12.88 10.54
CA HIS A 113 28.76 11.50 10.12
C HIS A 113 27.94 10.48 10.91
N LYS A 114 27.83 10.63 12.23
CA LYS A 114 27.00 9.74 13.07
C LYS A 114 25.54 9.77 12.63
N HIS A 115 24.98 10.96 12.37
CA HIS A 115 23.61 11.10 11.89
C HIS A 115 23.41 10.44 10.51
N LEU A 116 24.33 10.67 9.57
CA LEU A 116 24.27 10.06 8.24
C LEU A 116 24.35 8.54 8.29
N VAL A 117 25.19 7.99 9.15
CA VAL A 117 25.29 6.54 9.36
C VAL A 117 23.97 5.99 9.91
N GLN A 118 23.39 6.63 10.91
CA GLN A 118 22.09 6.24 11.48
C GLN A 118 20.96 6.30 10.45
N GLU A 119 20.89 7.36 9.64
CA GLU A 119 19.87 7.50 8.59
C GLU A 119 20.02 6.41 7.52
N LYS A 120 21.26 6.10 7.11
CA LYS A 120 21.55 5.02 6.16
C LYS A 120 21.19 3.65 6.74
N GLN A 121 21.50 3.39 8.01
CA GLN A 121 21.13 2.16 8.71
C GLN A 121 19.60 2.01 8.77
N ALA A 122 18.88 3.06 9.18
CA ALA A 122 17.42 3.05 9.25
C ALA A 122 16.77 2.77 7.88
N LYS A 123 17.28 3.40 6.80
CA LYS A 123 16.82 3.12 5.43
C LYS A 123 17.12 1.68 5.01
N ALA A 124 18.32 1.17 5.31
CA ALA A 124 18.70 -0.20 4.98
C ALA A 124 17.83 -1.24 5.73
N GLU A 125 17.58 -1.02 7.02
CA GLU A 125 16.70 -1.87 7.84
C GLU A 125 15.26 -1.82 7.35
N ALA A 126 14.74 -0.64 7.00
CA ALA A 126 13.39 -0.50 6.44
C ALA A 126 13.25 -1.28 5.12
N LEU A 127 14.22 -1.14 4.21
CA LEU A 127 14.24 -1.90 2.95
C LEU A 127 14.36 -3.41 3.19
N TRP A 128 15.18 -3.83 4.15
CA TRP A 128 15.34 -5.24 4.50
C TRP A 128 14.05 -5.83 5.09
N LYS A 129 13.38 -5.10 6.00
CA LYS A 129 12.08 -5.49 6.56
C LYS A 129 11.01 -5.59 5.46
N MET A 130 10.94 -4.62 4.55
CA MET A 130 10.03 -4.65 3.40
C MET A 130 10.27 -5.89 2.52
N ARG A 131 11.54 -6.20 2.20
CA ARG A 131 11.89 -7.41 1.42
C ARG A 131 11.52 -8.70 2.15
N LYS A 132 11.68 -8.76 3.48
CA LYS A 132 11.31 -9.92 4.29
C LYS A 132 9.80 -10.15 4.25
N ILE A 133 9.02 -9.10 4.50
CA ILE A 133 7.54 -9.13 4.44
C ILE A 133 7.07 -9.53 3.05
N GLU A 134 7.67 -9.00 1.98
CA GLU A 134 7.32 -9.34 0.61
C GLU A 134 7.61 -10.82 0.30
N LYS A 135 8.73 -11.36 0.78
CA LYS A 135 9.09 -12.78 0.63
C LYS A 135 8.12 -13.70 1.37
N GLU A 136 7.73 -13.35 2.59
CA GLU A 136 6.73 -14.09 3.37
C GLU A 136 5.35 -14.04 2.70
N ARG A 137 4.94 -12.87 2.21
CA ARG A 137 3.68 -12.70 1.46
C ARG A 137 3.66 -13.56 0.19
N LYS A 138 4.76 -13.57 -0.58
CA LYS A 138 4.89 -14.40 -1.79
C LYS A 138 4.79 -15.90 -1.46
N LYS A 139 5.43 -16.36 -0.38
CA LYS A 139 5.32 -17.75 0.08
C LYS A 139 3.89 -18.12 0.50
N ALA A 140 3.21 -17.25 1.26
CA ALA A 140 1.84 -17.48 1.69
C ALA A 140 0.87 -17.56 0.50
N ILE A 141 1.02 -16.69 -0.50
CA ILE A 141 0.21 -16.73 -1.73
C ILE A 141 0.48 -18.04 -2.49
N ALA A 142 1.74 -18.46 -2.62
CA ALA A 142 2.09 -19.70 -3.31
C ALA A 142 1.55 -20.95 -2.62
N LEU A 143 1.57 -21.01 -1.28
CA LEU A 143 0.96 -22.10 -0.51
C LEU A 143 -0.55 -22.15 -0.71
N ARG A 144 -1.24 -21.01 -0.58
CA ARG A 144 -2.69 -20.92 -0.80
C ARG A 144 -3.08 -21.32 -2.22
N GLN A 145 -2.30 -20.94 -3.23
CA GLN A 145 -2.53 -21.35 -4.61
C GLN A 145 -2.39 -22.87 -4.81
N LYS A 146 -1.39 -23.49 -4.16
CA LYS A 146 -1.23 -24.96 -4.19
C LYS A 146 -2.39 -25.68 -3.51
N GLU A 147 -2.85 -25.18 -2.36
CA GLU A 147 -4.01 -25.75 -1.65
C GLU A 147 -5.29 -25.66 -2.48
N ILE A 148 -5.56 -24.51 -3.10
CA ILE A 148 -6.73 -24.33 -3.98
C ILE A 148 -6.63 -25.26 -5.21
N ALA A 149 -5.44 -25.40 -5.81
CA ALA A 149 -5.25 -26.30 -6.93
C ALA A 149 -5.47 -27.77 -6.54
N ALA A 150 -4.95 -28.20 -5.38
CA ALA A 150 -5.15 -29.55 -4.85
C ALA A 150 -6.63 -29.83 -4.53
N GLN A 151 -7.34 -28.86 -3.92
CA GLN A 151 -8.77 -28.99 -3.65
C GLN A 151 -9.60 -29.08 -4.94
N LYS A 152 -9.28 -28.28 -5.96
CA LYS A 152 -9.95 -28.36 -7.27
C LYS A 152 -9.71 -29.69 -7.95
N ALA A 153 -8.47 -30.20 -7.94
CA ALA A 153 -8.15 -31.51 -8.51
C ALA A 153 -8.88 -32.65 -7.77
N ALA A 154 -8.94 -32.60 -6.44
CA ALA A 154 -9.67 -33.58 -5.64
C ALA A 154 -11.19 -33.52 -5.89
N ALA A 155 -11.76 -32.33 -6.04
CA ALA A 155 -13.18 -32.16 -6.36
C ALA A 155 -13.51 -32.66 -7.78
N GLU A 156 -12.63 -32.42 -8.75
CA GLU A 156 -12.80 -32.90 -10.12
C GLU A 156 -12.68 -34.44 -10.20
N ALA A 157 -11.75 -35.03 -9.44
CA ALA A 157 -11.63 -36.49 -9.34
C ALA A 157 -12.89 -37.13 -8.73
N LYS A 158 -13.43 -36.54 -7.64
CA LYS A 158 -14.68 -37.01 -7.04
C LYS A 158 -15.87 -36.92 -7.99
N LYS A 159 -15.99 -35.83 -8.75
CA LYS A 159 -17.04 -35.69 -9.77
C LYS A 159 -16.93 -36.75 -10.87
N LYS A 160 -15.72 -37.06 -11.33
CA LYS A 160 -15.50 -38.13 -12.33
C LYS A 160 -15.85 -39.51 -11.78
N GLU A 161 -15.51 -39.79 -10.52
CA GLU A 161 -15.91 -41.05 -9.87
C GLU A 161 -17.42 -41.16 -9.65
N GLU A 162 -18.11 -40.06 -9.31
CA GLU A 162 -19.57 -40.03 -9.19
C GLU A 162 -20.26 -40.19 -10.55
N GLU A 163 -19.75 -39.57 -11.62
CA GLU A 163 -20.27 -39.77 -12.98
C GLU A 163 -20.04 -41.19 -13.50
N GLU A 164 -18.90 -41.83 -13.21
CA GLU A 164 -18.69 -43.24 -13.56
C GLU A 164 -19.60 -44.18 -12.76
N LYS A 165 -19.83 -43.89 -11.47
CA LYS A 165 -20.77 -44.68 -10.66
C LYS A 165 -22.22 -44.50 -11.11
N ALA A 166 -22.62 -43.28 -11.48
CA ALA A 166 -23.95 -43.01 -12.02
C ALA A 166 -24.16 -43.71 -13.38
N LYS A 167 -23.15 -43.74 -14.25
CA LYS A 167 -23.21 -44.48 -15.53
C LYS A 167 -23.33 -45.99 -15.31
N LYS A 168 -22.57 -46.55 -14.38
CA LYS A 168 -22.66 -47.98 -14.04
C LYS A 168 -24.00 -48.36 -13.40
N ALA A 169 -24.55 -47.51 -12.53
CA ALA A 169 -25.89 -47.72 -11.97
C ALA A 169 -26.98 -47.64 -13.04
N SER A 170 -26.89 -46.71 -14.00
CA SER A 170 -27.84 -46.64 -15.11
C SER A 170 -27.73 -47.79 -16.11
N GLU A 171 -26.55 -48.40 -16.28
CA GLU A 171 -26.38 -49.62 -17.09
C GLU A 171 -26.89 -50.87 -16.36
N GLU A 172 -26.77 -50.96 -15.03
CA GLU A 172 -27.40 -52.03 -14.25
C GLU A 172 -28.94 -51.91 -14.20
N ASP A 173 -29.49 -50.71 -14.02
CA ASP A 173 -30.95 -50.47 -14.05
C ASP A 173 -31.54 -50.69 -15.46
N ALA A 174 -30.80 -50.40 -16.54
CA ALA A 174 -31.23 -50.71 -17.91
C ALA A 174 -31.20 -52.23 -18.21
N ALA A 175 -30.23 -52.96 -17.65
CA ALA A 175 -30.15 -54.42 -17.79
C ALA A 175 -31.20 -55.16 -16.93
N GLU A 176 -31.68 -54.57 -15.83
CA GLU A 176 -32.75 -55.13 -15.01
C GLU A 176 -34.16 -54.78 -15.57
N GLY A 177 -34.29 -53.66 -16.29
CA GLY A 177 -35.48 -53.31 -17.07
C GLY A 177 -35.74 -54.25 -18.27
N GLU A 178 -34.70 -54.61 -19.03
CA GLU A 178 -34.82 -55.56 -20.14
C GLU A 178 -35.15 -56.99 -19.67
N LYS A 179 -34.78 -57.36 -18.43
CA LYS A 179 -35.16 -58.65 -17.83
C LYS A 179 -36.58 -58.69 -17.27
N LYS A 180 -37.21 -57.53 -17.02
CA LYS A 180 -38.58 -57.45 -16.51
C LYS A 180 -39.63 -57.37 -17.63
N GLU A 181 -39.31 -56.73 -18.76
CA GLU A 181 -40.16 -56.78 -19.96
C GLU A 181 -40.17 -58.16 -20.63
N GLU A 182 -39.10 -58.96 -20.53
CA GLU A 182 -39.12 -60.37 -21.02
C GLU A 182 -39.81 -61.35 -20.05
N SER A 183 -40.11 -60.93 -18.81
CA SER A 183 -40.86 -61.75 -17.83
C SER A 183 -42.37 -61.46 -17.77
N GLU A 184 -42.82 -60.24 -18.09
CA GLU A 184 -44.26 -59.93 -18.11
C GLU A 184 -44.98 -60.40 -19.39
N GLU A 185 -44.27 -60.61 -20.51
CA GLU A 185 -44.87 -61.20 -21.72
C GLU A 185 -45.01 -62.74 -21.65
N LYS A 186 -44.49 -63.39 -20.59
CA LYS A 186 -44.66 -64.84 -20.35
C LYS A 186 -45.59 -65.23 -19.20
N GLU A 187 -46.06 -64.30 -18.38
CA GLU A 187 -47.06 -64.56 -17.33
C GLU A 187 -48.49 -64.09 -17.67
N GLY A 188 -48.69 -63.35 -18.77
CA GLY A 188 -50.03 -63.01 -19.28
C GLY A 188 -50.82 -64.16 -19.95
N ALA A 189 -50.23 -65.35 -20.11
CA ALA A 189 -50.85 -66.48 -20.84
C ALA A 189 -51.22 -67.69 -19.94
N LYS A 190 -51.16 -67.57 -18.61
CA LYS A 190 -51.40 -68.73 -17.72
C LYS A 190 -52.07 -68.45 -16.39
N GLU A 191 -53.06 -67.55 -16.32
CA GLU A 191 -53.91 -67.44 -15.12
C GLU A 191 -55.37 -67.08 -15.40
N GLU A 192 -55.96 -67.65 -16.45
CA GLU A 192 -57.42 -67.69 -16.66
C GLU A 192 -58.04 -69.04 -16.23
N SER A 193 -57.33 -69.85 -15.45
CA SER A 193 -57.83 -71.14 -14.96
C SER A 193 -57.48 -71.42 -13.49
N LYS A 194 -58.14 -70.73 -12.56
CA LYS A 194 -58.62 -71.29 -11.28
C LYS A 194 -59.23 -70.21 -10.40
N LYS A 195 -60.43 -69.80 -10.79
CA LYS A 195 -61.46 -69.36 -9.87
C LYS A 195 -62.18 -70.61 -9.37
N ASP A 196 -61.83 -71.11 -8.18
CA ASP A 196 -62.84 -71.65 -7.26
C ASP A 196 -62.27 -72.04 -5.88
N GLU A 197 -63.13 -71.91 -4.88
CA GLU A 197 -63.06 -72.36 -3.49
C GLU A 197 -62.42 -71.49 -2.38
N SER A 198 -63.32 -71.18 -1.43
CA SER A 198 -63.13 -70.86 0.00
C SER A 198 -62.66 -69.43 0.34
N LYS A 199 -63.54 -68.44 0.59
CA LYS A 199 -64.40 -68.27 1.80
C LYS A 199 -63.69 -68.68 3.09
N LYS A 200 -63.39 -67.71 3.97
CA LYS A 200 -64.21 -67.34 5.16
C LYS A 200 -63.34 -66.79 6.31
N ASP A 201 -63.88 -65.79 7.03
CA ASP A 201 -63.55 -65.34 8.42
C ASP A 201 -62.14 -64.80 8.69
N GLU A 202 -61.88 -63.83 9.55
CA GLU A 202 -62.64 -62.92 10.42
C GLU A 202 -61.59 -61.88 10.84
N SER A 203 -61.88 -60.59 10.73
CA SER A 203 -62.08 -59.67 11.86
C SER A 203 -60.91 -59.42 12.83
N LYS A 204 -60.71 -58.10 13.05
CA LYS A 204 -60.38 -57.37 14.30
C LYS A 204 -58.97 -56.82 14.56
N LYS A 205 -59.06 -55.54 14.97
CA LYS A 205 -58.25 -54.71 15.88
C LYS A 205 -57.00 -54.03 15.32
N ASP A 206 -56.95 -52.71 15.24
CA ASP A 206 -57.09 -51.60 16.24
C ASP A 206 -55.74 -51.20 16.84
N GLU A 207 -55.46 -49.91 16.66
CA GLU A 207 -54.80 -48.95 17.56
C GLU A 207 -53.72 -49.46 18.53
N SER A 208 -52.50 -48.98 18.34
CA SER A 208 -51.85 -47.97 19.22
C SER A 208 -50.56 -47.46 18.61
#